data_AF-A0A956GTG0-F1
#
_entry.id   AF-A0A956GTG0-F1
#
_cell.length_a   1.000
_cell.length_b   1.000
_cell.length_c   1.000
_cell.angle_alpha   90.00
_cell.angle_beta   90.00
_cell.angle_gamma   90.00
#
_symmetry.space_group_name_H-M   'P 1'
#
loop_
_entity.id
_entity.type
_entity.pdbx_description
1 polymer ?
#
loop_
_entity_poly.entity_id
_entity_poly.type
_entity_poly.pdbx_seq_one_letter_code
_entity_poly.pdbx_strand_id
1 'polypeptide(L)'
;DVCAGGNDLVDTDRDAVPDHCDNCPLKSNADQADGDHDGVGDACDNCVAAHNPSQADADADGRGDVCDECPPGHQNVDSDKDGVPDACDRCAGFDDAADADADAAADQPPEDPSDRRRRVVIVESTMTINPVPERYAEEVAAHYECRIRQGARLQELARGRQEVLWVLFASGALLALGLAIYGIKMTHKVAGPLYKVTLYMGKMRDGRLDKVYNLRKGDQLVAFYDHFKTAHAGVVGMEQADIDRLKAMIDAAEAGGLDGKSPELTAAVAELRALLARKEKSLE
;
A
#
# COMPACT_ATOMS: atom_id res chain seq x y z
N ASP A 1 -12.01 -14.45 40.89
CA ASP A 1 -11.91 -14.18 39.46
C ASP A 1 -10.49 -13.80 39.16
N VAL A 2 -9.65 -14.83 39.08
CA VAL A 2 -8.30 -14.77 38.52
C VAL A 2 -8.42 -14.78 37.00
N CYS A 3 -9.29 -15.65 36.47
CA CYS A 3 -9.64 -15.68 35.06
C CYS A 3 -11.03 -15.06 34.85
N ALA A 4 -11.12 -13.94 34.12
CA ALA A 4 -12.39 -13.26 33.90
C ALA A 4 -13.41 -14.16 33.18
N GLY A 5 -14.52 -14.47 33.83
CA GLY A 5 -15.57 -15.33 33.25
C GLY A 5 -15.26 -16.83 33.24
N GLY A 6 -14.18 -17.23 33.92
CA GLY A 6 -13.69 -18.60 34.01
C GLY A 6 -13.97 -19.30 35.33
N ASN A 7 -13.63 -20.59 35.40
CA ASN A 7 -13.63 -21.34 36.65
C ASN A 7 -12.22 -21.35 37.25
N ASP A 8 -11.99 -20.55 38.29
CA ASP A 8 -10.70 -20.46 38.99
C ASP A 8 -10.35 -21.71 39.84
N LEU A 9 -11.25 -22.68 39.99
CA LEU A 9 -11.05 -23.85 40.88
C LEU A 9 -10.38 -25.05 40.21
N VAL A 10 -10.20 -24.98 38.89
CA VAL A 10 -9.60 -26.06 38.10
C VAL A 10 -8.24 -25.57 37.62
N ASP A 11 -7.22 -26.33 38.01
CA ASP A 11 -5.82 -26.17 37.67
C ASP A 11 -5.28 -27.60 37.53
N THR A 12 -5.22 -28.06 36.28
CA THR A 12 -5.00 -29.47 35.93
C THR A 12 -3.54 -29.86 36.11
N ASP A 13 -2.60 -28.97 35.82
CA ASP A 13 -1.17 -29.22 35.91
C ASP A 13 -0.49 -28.65 37.18
N ARG A 14 -1.23 -27.87 37.96
CA ARG A 14 -0.86 -27.31 39.28
C ARG A 14 0.25 -26.26 39.21
N ASP A 15 0.24 -25.44 38.19
CA ASP A 15 1.20 -24.34 38.04
C ASP A 15 0.75 -23.01 38.65
N ALA A 16 -0.44 -23.00 39.28
CA ALA A 16 -1.11 -21.86 39.88
C ALA A 16 -1.79 -20.88 38.90
N VAL A 17 -1.93 -21.27 37.63
CA VAL A 17 -2.78 -20.63 36.63
C VAL A 17 -4.01 -21.52 36.39
N PRO A 18 -5.25 -21.02 36.56
CA PRO A 18 -6.42 -21.85 36.31
C PRO A 18 -6.62 -22.16 34.82
N ASP A 19 -7.04 -23.38 34.48
CA ASP A 19 -7.20 -23.91 33.11
C ASP A 19 -7.93 -22.97 32.14
N HIS A 20 -8.84 -22.12 32.65
CA HIS A 20 -9.63 -21.22 31.79
C HIS A 20 -8.80 -20.08 31.18
N CYS A 21 -7.75 -19.62 31.87
CA CYS A 21 -6.86 -18.58 31.36
C CYS A 21 -5.42 -19.05 31.23
N ASP A 22 -5.21 -20.36 31.27
CA ASP A 22 -3.94 -21.03 31.04
C ASP A 22 -3.77 -21.33 29.55
N ASN A 23 -2.69 -20.83 28.94
CA ASN A 23 -2.33 -21.12 27.55
C ASN A 23 -1.66 -22.51 27.37
N CYS A 24 -1.38 -23.23 28.46
CA CYS A 24 -0.97 -24.64 28.47
C CYS A 24 -1.60 -25.48 29.61
N PRO A 25 -2.94 -25.73 29.60
CA PRO A 25 -3.67 -26.37 30.73
C PRO A 25 -3.19 -27.75 31.20
N LEU A 26 -2.30 -28.39 30.45
CA LEU A 26 -1.78 -29.73 30.72
C LEU A 26 -0.27 -29.73 31.00
N LYS A 27 0.40 -28.58 30.93
CA LYS A 27 1.85 -28.47 31.06
C LYS A 27 2.24 -27.15 31.72
N SER A 28 2.63 -27.30 32.99
CA SER A 28 2.96 -26.21 33.90
C SER A 28 3.87 -25.14 33.27
N ASN A 29 3.37 -23.91 33.22
CA ASN A 29 4.03 -22.72 32.69
C ASN A 29 3.46 -21.45 33.37
N ALA A 30 3.75 -21.30 34.66
CA ALA A 30 3.23 -20.21 35.48
C ALA A 30 3.56 -18.78 34.97
N ASP A 31 4.54 -18.64 34.09
CA ASP A 31 4.92 -17.39 33.42
C ASP A 31 4.07 -17.07 32.20
N GLN A 32 3.30 -18.04 31.68
CA GLN A 32 2.36 -17.92 30.57
C GLN A 32 3.02 -17.31 29.31
N ALA A 33 4.29 -17.65 29.08
CA ALA A 33 5.03 -17.22 27.90
C ALA A 33 4.36 -17.76 26.63
N ASP A 34 4.24 -16.89 25.62
CA ASP A 34 3.67 -17.16 24.30
C ASP A 34 4.37 -16.19 23.33
N GLY A 35 5.47 -16.65 22.73
CA GLY A 35 6.40 -15.83 21.97
C GLY A 35 5.81 -15.35 20.64
N ASP A 36 5.00 -16.16 19.99
CA ASP A 36 4.44 -15.90 18.68
C ASP A 36 2.98 -15.40 18.70
N HIS A 37 2.37 -15.39 19.89
CA HIS A 37 1.06 -14.84 20.21
C HIS A 37 -0.09 -15.56 19.49
N ASP A 38 0.00 -16.88 19.40
CA ASP A 38 -1.02 -17.72 18.78
C ASP A 38 -2.08 -18.25 19.78
N GLY A 39 -1.83 -18.06 21.08
CA GLY A 39 -2.70 -18.47 22.17
C GLY A 39 -2.36 -19.83 22.78
N VAL A 40 -1.29 -20.48 22.33
CA VAL A 40 -0.68 -21.67 22.92
C VAL A 40 0.64 -21.26 23.56
N GLY A 41 0.85 -21.64 24.82
CA GLY A 41 2.07 -21.23 25.51
C GLY A 41 3.32 -21.93 25.00
N ASP A 42 4.47 -21.26 25.06
CA ASP A 42 5.79 -21.78 24.65
C ASP A 42 6.11 -23.15 25.26
N ALA A 43 5.54 -23.45 26.43
CA ALA A 43 5.72 -24.71 27.11
C ALA A 43 5.07 -25.88 26.38
N CYS A 44 3.91 -25.69 25.76
CA CYS A 44 3.13 -26.74 25.10
C CYS A 44 2.97 -26.55 23.59
N ASP A 45 3.54 -25.49 23.04
CA ASP A 45 3.55 -25.19 21.62
C ASP A 45 4.54 -26.07 20.84
N ASN A 46 4.05 -26.79 19.82
CA ASN A 46 4.86 -27.60 18.91
C ASN A 46 5.57 -26.78 17.81
N CYS A 47 5.36 -25.45 17.78
CA CYS A 47 6.02 -24.47 16.91
C CYS A 47 6.25 -23.09 17.57
N VAL A 48 6.93 -23.05 18.73
CA VAL A 48 7.24 -21.86 19.60
C VAL A 48 7.56 -20.51 18.92
N ALA A 49 7.98 -20.50 17.64
CA ALA A 49 8.33 -19.29 16.91
C ALA A 49 7.38 -18.95 15.74
N ALA A 50 6.32 -19.73 15.52
CA ALA A 50 5.50 -19.66 14.32
C ALA A 50 4.01 -19.95 14.59
N HIS A 51 3.22 -18.86 14.60
CA HIS A 51 1.81 -18.87 14.97
C HIS A 51 1.00 -20.01 14.32
N ASN A 52 0.56 -20.98 15.12
CA ASN A 52 -0.16 -22.18 14.71
C ASN A 52 -1.20 -22.67 15.76
N PRO A 53 -2.30 -21.92 16.00
CA PRO A 53 -3.21 -22.18 17.13
C PRO A 53 -3.91 -23.56 17.12
N SER A 54 -3.91 -24.24 15.97
CA SER A 54 -4.47 -25.59 15.84
C SER A 54 -3.54 -26.70 16.32
N GLN A 55 -2.25 -26.39 16.52
CA GLN A 55 -1.21 -27.35 16.93
C GLN A 55 -1.26 -28.62 16.08
N ALA A 56 -1.44 -28.44 14.77
CA ALA A 56 -1.55 -29.55 13.83
C ALA A 56 -0.16 -30.20 13.68
N ASP A 57 -0.13 -31.51 13.78
CA ASP A 57 1.05 -32.36 13.70
C ASP A 57 0.60 -33.66 13.01
N ALA A 58 0.77 -33.70 11.68
CA ALA A 58 0.15 -34.71 10.83
C ALA A 58 0.76 -36.12 11.00
N ASP A 59 2.04 -36.21 11.37
CA ASP A 59 2.75 -37.47 11.61
C ASP A 59 3.09 -37.75 13.08
N ALA A 60 2.72 -36.85 13.98
CA ALA A 60 2.81 -36.99 15.43
C ALA A 60 4.26 -37.14 15.92
N ASP A 61 5.20 -36.42 15.31
CA ASP A 61 6.61 -36.39 15.71
C ASP A 61 6.92 -35.37 16.83
N GLY A 62 5.94 -34.52 17.16
CA GLY A 62 6.04 -33.47 18.18
C GLY A 62 6.45 -32.10 17.65
N ARG A 63 6.65 -31.94 16.34
CA ARG A 63 6.86 -30.67 15.64
C ARG A 63 5.62 -30.36 14.79
N GLY A 64 5.09 -29.15 14.90
CA GLY A 64 3.86 -28.81 14.18
C GLY A 64 4.07 -28.63 12.67
N ASP A 65 3.05 -28.93 11.87
CA ASP A 65 3.05 -28.84 10.40
C ASP A 65 3.56 -27.48 9.85
N VAL A 66 3.43 -26.42 10.65
CA VAL A 66 3.84 -25.05 10.28
C VAL A 66 5.35 -24.84 10.36
N CYS A 67 6.02 -25.51 11.29
CA CYS A 67 7.47 -25.43 11.51
C CYS A 67 8.20 -26.74 11.20
N ASP A 68 7.45 -27.74 10.75
CA ASP A 68 7.96 -29.01 10.29
C ASP A 68 8.49 -28.92 8.86
N GLU A 69 9.79 -29.15 8.72
CA GLU A 69 10.47 -29.22 7.42
C GLU A 69 10.36 -30.62 6.79
N CYS A 70 9.82 -31.60 7.53
CA CYS A 70 9.78 -33.02 7.20
C CYS A 70 8.35 -33.63 7.23
N PRO A 71 7.48 -33.27 6.26
CA PRO A 71 6.05 -33.64 6.26
C PRO A 71 5.76 -35.17 6.21
N PRO A 72 4.49 -35.61 6.39
CA PRO A 72 4.19 -36.87 7.05
C PRO A 72 4.65 -38.12 6.27
N GLY A 73 5.36 -39.00 6.99
CA GLY A 73 5.63 -40.37 6.54
C GLY A 73 7.03 -40.91 6.85
N HIS A 74 7.84 -40.20 7.61
CA HIS A 74 9.25 -40.52 7.71
C HIS A 74 9.55 -41.11 9.07
N GLN A 75 9.83 -42.42 9.06
CA GLN A 75 10.33 -43.15 10.21
C GLN A 75 11.60 -42.42 10.72
N ASN A 76 11.87 -42.51 12.02
CA ASN A 76 13.13 -42.08 12.67
C ASN A 76 14.38 -42.87 12.17
N VAL A 77 14.36 -43.30 10.91
CA VAL A 77 15.48 -43.88 10.20
C VAL A 77 16.31 -42.71 9.72
N ASP A 78 17.37 -42.49 10.47
CA ASP A 78 18.43 -41.54 10.22
C ASP A 78 19.70 -42.41 10.08
N SER A 79 20.00 -42.74 8.82
CA SER A 79 20.98 -43.76 8.44
C SER A 79 22.41 -43.32 8.74
N ASP A 80 22.69 -42.03 8.66
CA ASP A 80 24.00 -41.41 8.88
C ASP A 80 24.12 -40.69 10.23
N LYS A 81 23.00 -40.50 10.94
CA LYS A 81 22.92 -40.01 12.31
C LYS A 81 23.31 -38.54 12.45
N ASP A 82 23.01 -37.74 11.45
CA ASP A 82 23.23 -36.30 11.50
C ASP A 82 22.09 -35.54 12.20
N GLY A 83 21.01 -36.24 12.54
CA GLY A 83 19.83 -35.66 13.19
C GLY A 83 18.74 -35.23 12.20
N VAL A 84 18.90 -35.53 10.90
CA VAL A 84 17.88 -35.34 9.86
C VAL A 84 17.42 -36.74 9.37
N PRO A 85 16.13 -37.09 9.43
CA PRO A 85 15.66 -38.38 8.93
C PRO A 85 15.93 -38.55 7.42
N ASP A 86 16.27 -39.76 6.97
CA ASP A 86 16.69 -40.10 5.58
C ASP A 86 15.83 -39.50 4.46
N ALA A 87 14.55 -39.30 4.74
CA ALA A 87 13.61 -38.81 3.75
C ALA A 87 13.55 -37.29 3.62
N CYS A 88 14.09 -36.61 4.61
CA CYS A 88 14.22 -35.16 4.71
C CYS A 88 15.69 -34.73 4.69
N ASP A 89 16.59 -35.70 4.81
CA ASP A 89 18.02 -35.60 4.59
C ASP A 89 18.29 -35.31 3.11
N ARG A 90 18.88 -34.13 2.90
CA ARG A 90 19.18 -33.63 1.55
C ARG A 90 20.45 -34.27 1.00
N CYS A 91 21.31 -34.74 1.88
CA CYS A 91 22.68 -35.18 1.68
C CYS A 91 22.94 -36.63 2.15
N ALA A 92 21.93 -37.52 2.18
CA ALA A 92 22.02 -38.98 2.35
C ALA A 92 23.43 -39.55 2.57
N GLY A 93 23.88 -39.64 3.83
CA GLY A 93 25.21 -40.12 4.20
C GLY A 93 26.14 -39.07 4.83
N PHE A 94 25.72 -37.80 4.93
CA PHE A 94 26.53 -36.67 5.35
C PHE A 94 25.73 -35.66 6.19
N ASP A 95 26.42 -35.03 7.15
CA ASP A 95 25.83 -34.06 8.09
C ASP A 95 25.42 -32.75 7.41
N ASP A 96 24.10 -32.53 7.31
CA ASP A 96 23.48 -31.33 6.75
C ASP A 96 23.83 -30.02 7.52
N ALA A 97 24.39 -30.11 8.73
CA ALA A 97 24.68 -28.97 9.62
C ALA A 97 26.18 -28.63 9.79
N ALA A 98 27.08 -29.46 9.28
CA ALA A 98 28.50 -29.13 9.26
C ALA A 98 28.74 -28.02 8.22
N ASP A 99 29.44 -26.92 8.55
CA ASP A 99 29.82 -25.85 7.60
C ASP A 99 31.10 -25.16 8.13
N ALA A 100 32.24 -25.79 7.92
CA ALA A 100 33.55 -25.47 8.45
C ALA A 100 34.20 -24.35 7.64
N ASP A 101 33.83 -24.18 6.38
CA ASP A 101 34.30 -23.10 5.53
C ASP A 101 33.38 -21.85 5.52
N ALA A 102 32.21 -21.95 6.16
CA ALA A 102 31.23 -20.89 6.38
C ALA A 102 30.65 -20.30 5.09
N ASP A 103 30.50 -21.13 4.05
CA ASP A 103 29.93 -20.73 2.76
C ASP A 103 28.40 -20.89 2.68
N ALA A 104 27.79 -21.34 3.78
CA ALA A 104 26.37 -21.65 3.93
C ALA A 104 25.90 -22.92 3.16
N ALA A 105 26.82 -23.78 2.73
CA ALA A 105 26.56 -25.15 2.33
C ALA A 105 27.05 -26.14 3.40
N ALA A 106 26.44 -27.33 3.44
CA ALA A 106 26.87 -28.38 4.35
C ALA A 106 28.23 -28.98 3.91
N ASP A 107 29.21 -29.07 4.83
CA ASP A 107 30.47 -29.77 4.69
C ASP A 107 30.20 -31.27 4.53
N GLN A 108 30.70 -31.82 3.44
CA GLN A 108 30.74 -33.27 3.26
C GLN A 108 32.15 -33.80 3.58
N PRO A 109 32.32 -35.06 4.02
CA PRO A 109 33.62 -35.65 4.22
C PRO A 109 34.35 -35.89 2.90
N PRO A 110 35.69 -35.91 2.94
CA PRO A 110 36.52 -34.80 3.38
C PRO A 110 36.76 -33.87 2.18
N GLU A 111 36.57 -32.57 2.38
CA GLU A 111 37.40 -31.58 1.71
C GLU A 111 38.86 -31.73 2.20
N ASP A 112 39.52 -32.81 1.80
CA ASP A 112 40.96 -32.74 1.59
C ASP A 112 41.14 -32.22 0.16
N PRO A 113 41.38 -30.90 -0.05
CA PRO A 113 41.66 -30.36 -1.38
C PRO A 113 42.84 -31.04 -2.08
N SER A 114 43.62 -31.87 -1.36
CA SER A 114 44.72 -32.66 -1.91
C SER A 114 44.35 -34.08 -2.41
N ASP A 115 43.21 -34.69 -2.04
CA ASP A 115 42.83 -36.03 -2.52
C ASP A 115 42.05 -35.99 -3.85
N ARG A 116 42.79 -35.89 -4.96
CA ARG A 116 42.24 -35.90 -6.32
C ARG A 116 41.46 -37.17 -6.70
N ARG A 117 41.51 -38.24 -5.89
CA ARG A 117 40.84 -39.51 -6.21
C ARG A 117 39.33 -39.49 -5.94
N ARG A 118 38.83 -38.47 -5.22
CA ARG A 118 37.40 -38.31 -4.88
C ARG A 118 36.74 -37.14 -5.63
N ARG A 119 37.36 -36.65 -6.72
CA ARG A 119 36.83 -35.55 -7.54
C ARG A 119 36.54 -36.04 -8.95
N VAL A 120 35.41 -35.66 -9.52
CA VAL A 120 35.17 -35.80 -10.96
C VAL A 120 36.08 -34.81 -11.69
N VAL A 121 37.12 -35.32 -12.35
CA VAL A 121 38.03 -34.50 -13.14
C VAL A 121 37.54 -34.52 -14.59
N ILE A 122 37.07 -33.36 -15.05
CA ILE A 122 36.78 -33.13 -16.46
C ILE A 122 38.09 -32.77 -17.14
N VAL A 123 38.52 -33.59 -18.09
CA VAL A 123 39.67 -33.28 -18.94
C VAL A 123 39.20 -32.29 -19.99
N GLU A 124 39.40 -30.99 -19.73
CA GLU A 124 38.89 -29.90 -20.59
C GLU A 124 39.36 -30.01 -22.04
N SER A 125 40.56 -30.54 -22.28
CA SER A 125 41.12 -30.72 -23.62
C SER A 125 40.43 -31.81 -24.44
N THR A 126 39.77 -32.77 -23.80
CA THR A 126 39.08 -33.89 -24.47
C THR A 126 37.58 -33.92 -24.16
N MET A 127 37.09 -33.06 -23.27
CA MET A 127 35.72 -33.08 -22.75
C MET A 127 35.31 -34.47 -22.23
N THR A 128 36.28 -35.22 -21.68
CA THR A 128 36.04 -36.56 -21.11
C THR A 128 36.13 -36.52 -19.60
N ILE A 129 35.30 -37.33 -18.94
CA ILE A 129 35.32 -37.50 -17.49
C ILE A 129 36.34 -38.58 -17.15
N ASN A 130 37.33 -38.26 -16.30
CA ASN A 130 38.15 -39.31 -15.69
C ASN A 130 37.29 -40.06 -14.66
N PRO A 131 37.14 -41.38 -14.81
CA PRO A 131 36.32 -42.16 -13.89
C PRO A 131 36.94 -42.14 -12.50
N VAL A 132 36.08 -41.90 -11.50
CA VAL A 132 36.43 -42.05 -10.09
C VAL A 132 36.66 -43.55 -9.81
N PRO A 133 37.66 -43.94 -8.99
CA PRO A 133 37.84 -45.33 -8.61
C PRO A 133 36.56 -45.91 -8.00
N GLU A 134 36.17 -47.14 -8.36
CA GLU A 134 34.91 -47.78 -7.94
C GLU A 134 34.64 -47.67 -6.43
N ARG A 135 35.68 -47.82 -5.60
CA ARG A 135 35.59 -47.70 -4.14
C ARG A 135 35.12 -46.33 -3.61
N TYR A 136 35.11 -45.30 -4.46
CA TYR A 136 34.67 -43.94 -4.13
C TYR A 136 33.51 -43.48 -5.03
N ALA A 137 33.00 -44.34 -5.91
CA ALA A 137 31.99 -43.94 -6.89
C ALA A 137 30.67 -43.54 -6.23
N GLU A 138 30.24 -44.29 -5.20
CA GLU A 138 29.00 -44.01 -4.44
C GLU A 138 29.10 -42.71 -3.63
N GLU A 139 30.21 -42.50 -2.91
CA GLU A 139 30.49 -41.27 -2.14
C GLU A 139 30.47 -40.02 -3.03
N VAL A 140 31.11 -40.10 -4.20
CA VAL A 140 31.16 -38.97 -5.14
C VAL A 140 29.81 -38.74 -5.83
N ALA A 141 29.04 -39.80 -6.12
CA ALA A 141 27.70 -39.65 -6.66
C ALA A 141 26.78 -38.93 -5.66
N ALA A 142 26.78 -39.33 -4.39
CA ALA A 142 26.02 -38.69 -3.32
C ALA A 142 26.38 -37.19 -3.17
N HIS A 143 27.68 -36.84 -3.23
CA HIS A 143 28.14 -35.44 -3.20
C HIS A 143 27.50 -34.59 -4.31
N TYR A 144 27.58 -35.04 -5.56
CA TYR A 144 27.06 -34.27 -6.69
C TYR A 144 25.52 -34.22 -6.69
N GLU A 145 24.84 -35.27 -6.23
CA GLU A 145 23.38 -35.25 -6.08
C GLU A 145 22.92 -34.20 -5.06
N CYS A 146 23.55 -34.12 -3.89
CA CYS A 146 23.20 -33.10 -2.89
C CYS A 146 23.45 -31.67 -3.42
N ARG A 147 24.60 -31.44 -4.06
CA ARG A 147 24.93 -30.14 -4.67
C ARG A 147 23.93 -29.70 -5.75
N ILE A 148 23.42 -30.64 -6.54
CA ILE A 148 22.40 -30.34 -7.57
C ILE A 148 21.08 -29.93 -6.90
N ARG A 149 20.67 -30.63 -5.82
CA ARG A 149 19.46 -30.29 -5.05
C ARG A 149 19.56 -28.94 -4.37
N GLN A 150 20.69 -28.61 -3.74
CA GLN A 150 20.94 -27.29 -3.14
C GLN A 150 20.87 -26.16 -4.19
N GLY A 151 21.44 -26.38 -5.40
CA GLY A 151 21.41 -25.39 -6.48
C GLY A 151 20.01 -25.09 -7.04
N ALA A 152 19.08 -26.06 -7.01
CA ALA A 152 17.71 -25.87 -7.48
C ALA A 152 16.92 -24.86 -6.61
N ARG A 153 17.11 -24.90 -5.29
CA ARG A 153 16.40 -24.04 -4.33
C ARG A 153 16.78 -22.56 -4.46
N LEU A 154 18.04 -22.27 -4.76
CA LEU A 154 18.50 -20.90 -5.06
C LEU A 154 17.81 -20.30 -6.29
N GLN A 155 17.52 -21.11 -7.30
CA GLN A 155 16.81 -20.65 -8.49
C GLN A 155 15.33 -20.37 -8.22
N GLU A 156 14.69 -21.15 -7.35
CA GLU A 156 13.29 -20.93 -6.94
C GLU A 156 13.16 -19.63 -6.13
N LEU A 157 14.07 -19.38 -5.18
CA LEU A 157 14.12 -18.12 -4.42
C LEU A 157 14.36 -16.91 -5.33
N ALA A 158 15.25 -17.04 -6.31
CA ALA A 158 15.50 -15.97 -7.29
C ALA A 158 14.28 -15.66 -8.17
N ARG A 159 13.54 -16.70 -8.58
CA ARG A 159 12.30 -16.56 -9.37
C ARG A 159 11.21 -15.87 -8.55
N GLY A 160 11.02 -16.28 -7.29
CA GLY A 160 10.06 -15.64 -6.37
C GLY A 160 10.36 -14.15 -6.15
N ARG A 161 11.63 -13.77 -5.98
CA ARG A 161 12.04 -12.36 -5.84
C ARG A 161 11.70 -11.51 -7.06
N GLN A 162 11.82 -12.06 -8.27
CA GLN A 162 11.51 -11.33 -9.50
C GLN A 162 10.01 -11.13 -9.69
N GLU A 163 9.19 -12.12 -9.32
CA GLU A 163 7.72 -11.99 -9.35
C GLU A 163 7.22 -10.91 -8.39
N VAL A 164 7.73 -10.88 -7.15
CA VAL A 164 7.39 -9.83 -6.17
C VAL A 164 7.76 -8.44 -6.70
N LEU A 165 8.94 -8.29 -7.28
CA LEU A 165 9.37 -7.01 -7.87
C LEU A 165 8.43 -6.56 -9.00
N TRP A 166 8.00 -7.48 -9.87
CA TRP A 166 7.04 -7.16 -10.93
C TRP A 166 5.67 -6.75 -10.39
N VAL A 167 5.17 -7.41 -9.34
CA VAL A 167 3.92 -7.04 -8.68
C VAL A 167 4.01 -5.64 -8.04
N LEU A 168 5.13 -5.32 -7.37
CA LEU A 168 5.37 -4.00 -6.80
C LEU A 168 5.45 -2.91 -7.88
N PHE A 169 6.14 -3.18 -8.99
CA PHE A 169 6.19 -2.23 -10.11
C PHE A 169 4.82 -2.03 -10.75
N ALA A 170 4.06 -3.11 -10.99
CA ALA A 170 2.74 -3.04 -11.59
C ALA A 170 1.75 -2.27 -10.70
N SER A 171 1.73 -2.56 -9.40
CA SER A 171 0.88 -1.84 -8.44
C SER A 171 1.27 -0.36 -8.31
N GLY A 172 2.57 -0.05 -8.26
CA GLY A 172 3.07 1.33 -8.27
C GLY A 172 2.68 2.10 -9.53
N ALA A 173 2.81 1.47 -10.70
CA ALA A 173 2.42 2.08 -11.98
C ALA A 173 0.90 2.33 -12.06
N LEU A 174 0.07 1.40 -11.57
CA LEU A 174 -1.39 1.56 -11.50
C LEU A 174 -1.79 2.69 -10.56
N LEU A 175 -1.15 2.79 -9.39
CA LEU A 175 -1.40 3.88 -8.45
C LEU A 175 -1.05 5.24 -9.06
N ALA A 176 0.12 5.34 -9.72
CA ALA A 176 0.55 6.57 -10.38
C ALA A 176 -0.42 6.97 -11.51
N LEU A 177 -0.86 6.01 -12.33
CA LEU A 177 -1.85 6.25 -13.38
C LEU A 177 -3.19 6.72 -12.80
N GLY A 178 -3.64 6.08 -11.71
CA GLY A 178 -4.86 6.45 -11.00
C GLY A 178 -4.81 7.88 -10.46
N LEU A 179 -3.70 8.27 -9.84
CA LEU A 179 -3.47 9.63 -9.34
C LEU A 179 -3.42 10.66 -10.48
N ALA A 180 -2.80 10.33 -11.61
CA ALA A 180 -2.75 11.21 -12.78
C ALA A 180 -4.16 11.45 -13.37
N ILE A 181 -4.94 10.38 -13.56
CA ILE A 181 -6.33 10.47 -14.05
C ILE A 181 -7.20 11.26 -13.07
N TYR A 182 -7.04 11.01 -11.77
CA TYR A 182 -7.74 11.75 -10.73
C TYR A 182 -7.39 13.24 -10.76
N GLY A 183 -6.10 13.57 -10.90
CA GLY A 183 -5.63 14.94 -11.04
C GLY A 183 -6.26 15.66 -12.23
N ILE A 184 -6.28 15.03 -13.41
CA ILE A 184 -6.94 15.57 -14.61
C ILE A 184 -8.44 15.78 -14.35
N LYS A 185 -9.12 14.80 -13.74
CA LYS A 185 -10.55 14.93 -13.42
C LYS A 185 -10.83 16.06 -12.44
N MET A 186 -9.96 16.25 -11.45
CA MET A 186 -10.07 17.34 -10.47
C MET A 186 -9.90 18.68 -11.18
N THR A 187 -8.81 18.88 -11.93
CA THR A 187 -8.53 20.16 -12.59
C THR A 187 -9.67 20.58 -13.51
N HIS A 188 -10.23 19.67 -14.31
CA HIS A 188 -11.38 19.99 -15.17
C HIS A 188 -12.63 20.42 -14.39
N LYS A 189 -12.89 19.82 -13.22
CA LYS A 189 -14.11 20.09 -12.44
C LYS A 189 -14.04 21.35 -11.59
N VAL A 190 -12.84 21.80 -11.20
CA VAL A 190 -12.65 22.96 -10.31
C VAL A 190 -12.09 24.18 -11.05
N ALA A 191 -11.18 24.00 -12.00
CA ALA A 191 -10.54 25.13 -12.68
C ALA A 191 -11.54 25.93 -13.54
N GLY A 192 -12.52 25.27 -14.17
CA GLY A 192 -13.55 25.92 -14.98
C GLY A 192 -14.37 26.94 -14.19
N PRO A 193 -15.04 26.54 -13.10
CA PRO A 193 -15.76 27.45 -12.22
C PRO A 193 -14.90 28.58 -11.67
N LEU A 194 -13.68 28.26 -11.22
CA LEU A 194 -12.77 29.26 -10.66
C LEU A 194 -12.38 30.31 -11.70
N TYR A 195 -12.04 29.89 -12.93
CA TYR A 195 -11.74 30.80 -14.03
C TYR A 195 -12.92 31.73 -14.35
N LYS A 196 -14.16 31.21 -14.37
CA LYS A 196 -15.35 32.05 -14.60
C LYS A 196 -15.51 33.12 -13.53
N VAL A 197 -15.35 32.78 -12.24
CA VAL A 197 -15.46 33.75 -11.15
C VAL A 197 -14.40 34.85 -11.32
N THR A 198 -13.15 34.48 -11.58
CA THR A 198 -12.06 35.45 -11.81
C THR A 198 -12.35 36.34 -13.02
N LEU A 199 -12.88 35.78 -14.10
CA LEU A 199 -13.24 36.53 -15.31
C LEU A 199 -14.33 37.57 -15.03
N TYR A 200 -15.43 37.18 -14.37
CA TYR A 200 -16.53 38.10 -14.07
C TYR A 200 -16.14 39.12 -13.01
N MET A 201 -15.33 38.75 -12.01
CA MET A 201 -14.76 39.72 -11.06
C MET A 201 -13.88 40.76 -11.76
N GLY A 202 -13.08 40.34 -12.75
CA GLY A 202 -12.30 41.27 -13.57
C GLY A 202 -13.18 42.24 -14.36
N LYS A 203 -14.28 41.76 -14.94
CA LYS A 203 -15.25 42.60 -15.64
C LYS A 203 -15.94 43.60 -14.70
N MET A 204 -16.38 43.15 -13.52
CA MET A 204 -16.97 44.03 -12.51
C MET A 204 -15.99 45.12 -12.06
N ARG A 205 -14.72 44.78 -11.87
CA ARG A 205 -13.66 45.76 -11.57
C ARG A 205 -13.53 46.81 -12.67
N ASP A 206 -13.68 46.41 -13.93
CA ASP A 206 -13.60 47.31 -15.09
C ASP A 206 -14.93 48.02 -15.37
N GLY A 207 -15.92 47.94 -14.46
CA GLY A 207 -17.22 48.59 -14.58
C GLY A 207 -18.15 47.94 -15.61
N ARG A 208 -17.96 46.65 -15.89
CA ARG A 208 -18.81 45.86 -16.78
C ARG A 208 -19.57 44.80 -16.02
N LEU A 209 -20.89 44.86 -16.07
CA LEU A 209 -21.82 43.99 -15.34
C LEU A 209 -22.53 43.00 -16.28
N ASP A 210 -21.74 42.38 -17.17
CA ASP A 210 -22.21 41.40 -18.14
C ASP A 210 -23.05 40.27 -17.50
N LYS A 211 -23.98 39.70 -18.28
CA LYS A 211 -24.80 38.56 -17.84
C LYS A 211 -23.96 37.34 -17.44
N VAL A 212 -24.22 36.83 -16.24
CA VAL A 212 -23.60 35.61 -15.69
C VAL A 212 -24.41 34.37 -16.05
N TYR A 213 -23.75 33.34 -16.58
CA TYR A 213 -24.37 32.07 -16.98
C TYR A 213 -24.09 30.95 -15.97
N ASN A 214 -24.95 29.93 -15.93
CA ASN A 214 -24.75 28.77 -15.04
C ASN A 214 -23.48 27.96 -15.36
N LEU A 215 -23.01 27.22 -14.36
CA LEU A 215 -21.93 26.23 -14.52
C LEU A 215 -22.39 25.00 -15.31
N ARG A 216 -21.42 24.25 -15.84
CA ARG A 216 -21.70 23.02 -16.58
C ARG A 216 -22.12 21.92 -15.60
N LYS A 217 -22.99 21.00 -16.05
CA LYS A 217 -23.38 19.83 -15.27
C LYS A 217 -22.15 18.98 -14.91
N GLY A 218 -21.90 18.79 -13.63
CA GLY A 218 -20.77 18.00 -13.11
C GLY A 218 -19.56 18.80 -12.64
N ASP A 219 -19.60 20.13 -12.80
CA ASP A 219 -18.64 21.06 -12.17
C ASP A 219 -18.77 21.01 -10.64
N GLN A 220 -17.65 21.24 -9.95
CA GLN A 220 -17.62 21.41 -8.50
C GLN A 220 -17.82 22.89 -8.14
N LEU A 221 -17.89 23.21 -6.84
CA LEU A 221 -18.08 24.59 -6.33
C LEU A 221 -19.42 25.24 -6.75
N VAL A 222 -20.45 24.45 -7.08
CA VAL A 222 -21.76 24.97 -7.51
C VAL A 222 -22.36 25.91 -6.48
N ALA A 223 -22.34 25.53 -5.19
CA ALA A 223 -22.85 26.37 -4.11
C ALA A 223 -22.11 27.71 -4.01
N PHE A 224 -20.78 27.69 -4.08
CA PHE A 224 -19.96 28.90 -4.08
C PHE A 224 -20.29 29.80 -5.30
N TYR A 225 -20.42 29.21 -6.48
CA TYR A 225 -20.77 29.95 -7.70
C TYR A 225 -22.18 30.53 -7.65
N ASP A 226 -23.12 29.84 -7.01
CA ASP A 226 -24.47 30.37 -6.80
C ASP A 226 -24.46 31.56 -5.84
N HIS A 227 -23.67 31.52 -4.77
CA HIS A 227 -23.46 32.71 -3.92
C HIS A 227 -22.86 33.88 -4.70
N PHE A 228 -21.87 33.60 -5.57
CA PHE A 228 -21.29 34.61 -6.46
C PHE A 228 -22.35 35.21 -7.40
N LYS A 229 -23.19 34.38 -8.03
CA LYS A 229 -24.30 34.84 -8.88
C LYS A 229 -25.27 35.75 -8.12
N THR A 230 -25.66 35.36 -6.91
CA THR A 230 -26.56 36.17 -6.08
C THR A 230 -25.93 37.52 -5.73
N ALA A 231 -24.64 37.54 -5.37
CA ALA A 231 -23.92 38.79 -5.12
C ALA A 231 -23.84 39.67 -6.38
N HIS A 232 -23.49 39.09 -7.54
CA HIS A 232 -23.47 39.80 -8.82
C HIS A 232 -24.84 40.37 -9.18
N ALA A 233 -25.91 39.59 -9.02
CA ALA A 233 -27.28 40.04 -9.26
C ALA A 233 -27.67 41.20 -8.33
N GLY A 234 -27.21 41.18 -7.08
CA GLY A 234 -27.36 42.29 -6.14
C GLY A 234 -26.69 43.58 -6.65
N VAL A 235 -25.44 43.50 -7.11
CA VAL A 235 -24.71 44.65 -7.67
C VAL A 235 -25.39 45.19 -8.94
N VAL A 236 -25.80 44.31 -9.84
CA VAL A 236 -26.59 44.68 -11.04
C VAL A 236 -27.88 45.39 -10.63
N GLY A 237 -28.59 44.87 -9.61
CA GLY A 237 -29.82 45.48 -9.11
C GLY A 237 -29.60 46.87 -8.51
N MET A 238 -28.47 47.09 -7.83
CA MET A 238 -28.09 48.42 -7.33
C MET A 238 -27.81 49.39 -8.48
N GLU A 239 -27.06 48.97 -9.49
CA GLU A 239 -26.76 49.80 -10.66
C GLU A 239 -28.03 50.15 -11.44
N GLN A 240 -28.95 49.19 -11.59
CA GLN A 240 -30.25 49.42 -12.21
C GLN A 240 -31.09 50.43 -11.43
N ALA A 241 -31.12 50.33 -10.09
CA ALA A 241 -31.84 51.29 -9.25
C ALA A 241 -31.27 52.71 -9.37
N ASP A 242 -29.94 52.85 -9.49
CA ASP A 242 -29.29 54.14 -9.72
C ASP A 242 -29.59 54.71 -11.11
N ILE A 243 -29.65 53.87 -12.14
CA ILE A 243 -30.10 54.25 -13.48
C ILE A 243 -31.53 54.77 -13.44
N ASP A 244 -32.44 54.06 -12.77
CA ASP A 244 -33.85 54.44 -12.67
C ASP A 244 -34.01 55.78 -11.92
N ARG A 245 -33.20 56.02 -10.86
CA ARG A 245 -33.15 57.31 -10.16
C ARG A 245 -32.64 58.44 -11.06
N LEU A 246 -31.57 58.21 -11.82
CA LEU A 246 -31.04 59.21 -12.75
C LEU A 246 -32.07 59.57 -13.82
N LYS A 247 -32.78 58.59 -14.38
CA LYS A 247 -33.89 58.82 -15.31
C LYS A 247 -34.97 59.71 -14.69
N ALA A 248 -35.45 59.36 -13.50
CA ALA A 248 -36.47 60.15 -12.81
C ALA A 248 -36.01 61.60 -12.51
N MET A 249 -34.74 61.80 -12.16
CA MET A 249 -34.18 63.14 -11.96
C MET A 249 -34.12 63.96 -13.25
N ILE A 250 -33.72 63.35 -14.35
CA ILE A 250 -33.68 64.00 -15.68
C ILE A 250 -35.10 64.37 -16.11
N ASP A 251 -36.05 63.43 -16.02
CA ASP A 251 -37.46 63.66 -16.39
C ASP A 251 -38.08 64.80 -15.56
N ALA A 252 -37.82 64.83 -14.25
CA ALA A 252 -38.31 65.90 -13.37
C ALA A 252 -37.69 67.26 -13.72
N ALA A 253 -36.41 67.29 -14.09
CA ALA A 253 -35.73 68.53 -14.49
C ALA A 253 -36.26 69.09 -15.81
N GLU A 254 -36.53 68.20 -16.77
CA GLU A 254 -37.14 68.53 -18.06
C GLU A 254 -38.58 69.02 -17.89
N ALA A 255 -39.41 68.31 -17.11
CA ALA A 255 -40.79 68.70 -16.83
C ALA A 255 -40.89 70.05 -16.08
N GLY A 256 -39.93 70.35 -15.20
CA GLY A 256 -39.82 71.63 -14.50
C GLY A 256 -39.28 72.79 -15.37
N GLY A 257 -38.95 72.51 -16.64
CA GLY A 257 -38.35 73.48 -17.57
C GLY A 257 -37.02 74.04 -17.06
N LEU A 258 -36.24 73.25 -16.33
CA LEU A 258 -34.89 73.66 -15.91
C LEU A 258 -33.93 73.73 -17.09
N ASP A 259 -34.17 72.90 -18.11
CA ASP A 259 -33.46 72.95 -19.38
C ASP A 259 -33.88 74.24 -20.13
N GLY A 260 -32.98 75.23 -20.18
CA GLY A 260 -33.21 76.54 -20.79
C GLY A 260 -33.43 77.71 -19.82
N LYS A 261 -33.54 77.48 -18.50
CA LYS A 261 -33.67 78.56 -17.50
C LYS A 261 -32.34 79.26 -17.18
N SER A 262 -31.23 78.55 -17.28
CA SER A 262 -29.87 79.06 -17.12
C SER A 262 -28.90 78.18 -17.89
N PRO A 263 -27.81 78.74 -18.48
CA PRO A 263 -26.76 77.94 -19.11
C PRO A 263 -26.17 76.87 -18.18
N GLU A 264 -26.07 77.16 -16.88
CA GLU A 264 -25.54 76.23 -15.88
C GLU A 264 -26.47 75.03 -15.64
N LEU A 265 -27.79 75.26 -15.61
CA LEU A 265 -28.79 74.21 -15.41
C LEU A 265 -28.89 73.29 -16.63
N THR A 266 -28.84 73.84 -17.84
CA THR A 266 -28.78 73.04 -19.07
C THR A 266 -27.51 72.19 -19.13
N ALA A 267 -26.36 72.73 -18.73
CA ALA A 267 -25.11 71.96 -18.64
C ALA A 267 -25.21 70.80 -17.63
N ALA A 268 -25.81 71.04 -16.47
CA ALA A 268 -26.01 70.00 -15.45
C ALA A 268 -26.93 68.86 -15.93
N VAL A 269 -28.03 69.17 -16.62
CA VAL A 269 -28.92 68.14 -17.19
C VAL A 269 -28.19 67.34 -18.28
N ALA A 270 -27.37 67.98 -19.11
CA ALA A 270 -26.55 67.29 -20.11
C ALA A 270 -25.51 66.34 -19.46
N GLU A 271 -24.90 66.75 -18.34
CA GLU A 271 -23.98 65.90 -17.58
C GLU A 271 -24.69 64.66 -16.99
N LEU A 272 -25.89 64.83 -16.44
CA LEU A 272 -26.71 63.72 -15.95
C LEU A 272 -27.07 62.74 -17.08
N ARG A 273 -27.44 63.23 -18.27
CA ARG A 273 -27.67 62.38 -19.45
C ARG A 273 -26.41 61.61 -19.85
N ALA A 274 -25.24 62.25 -19.81
CA ALA A 274 -23.97 61.58 -20.10
C ALA A 274 -23.57 60.55 -19.03
N LEU A 275 -23.94 60.76 -17.77
CA LEU A 275 -23.75 59.79 -16.70
C LEU A 275 -24.70 58.59 -16.87
N LEU A 276 -25.98 58.86 -17.17
CA LEU A 276 -26.98 57.83 -17.44
C LEU A 276 -26.53 56.91 -18.58
N ALA A 277 -26.12 57.47 -19.72
CA ALA A 277 -25.64 56.69 -20.86
C ALA A 277 -24.43 55.82 -20.52
N ARG A 278 -23.52 56.31 -19.65
CA ARG A 278 -22.37 55.53 -19.17
C ARG A 278 -22.79 54.35 -18.29
N LYS A 279 -23.75 54.56 -17.38
CA LYS A 279 -24.27 53.50 -16.51
C LYS A 279 -25.09 52.47 -17.30
N GLU A 280 -25.95 52.89 -18.22
CA GLU A 280 -26.69 51.97 -19.10
C GLU A 280 -25.75 51.07 -19.90
N LYS A 281 -24.68 51.64 -20.46
CA LYS A 281 -23.65 50.87 -21.17
C LYS A 281 -22.91 49.85 -20.29
N SER A 282 -22.87 50.05 -18.97
CA SER A 282 -22.22 49.10 -18.06
C SER A 282 -23.02 47.79 -17.88
N LEU A 283 -24.32 47.82 -18.18
CA LEU A 283 -25.25 46.69 -18.06
C LEU A 283 -25.43 45.88 -19.37
N GLU A 284 -24.90 46.37 -20.49
CA GLU A 284 -24.91 45.71 -21.81
C GLU A 284 -23.79 44.67 -21.98
#